data_AF-A0A353J8X9-F1
#
_entry.id   AF-A0A353J8X9-F1
#
_cell.length_a   1.000
_cell.length_b   1.000
_cell.length_c   1.000
_cell.angle_alpha   90.00
_cell.angle_beta   90.00
_cell.angle_gamma   90.00
#
_symmetry.space_group_name_H-M   'P 1'
#
loop_
_entity.id
_entity.type
_entity.pdbx_description
1 polymer ?
#
loop_
_entity_poly.entity_id
_entity_poly.type
_entity_poly.pdbx_seq_one_letter_code
_entity_poly.pdbx_strand_id
1 'polypeptide(L)'
;MTKNKINKLGFDDAVKEMEEEGYSITSYDSLKDFAIDKINDDNLFVAIHILKAINEEQSDYYCYDYSMGALETPRALSTIDDLIDIL
;
A
#
# COMPACT_ATOMS: atom_id res chain seq x y z
N MET A 1 -13.26 1.58 10.40
CA MET A 1 -13.91 1.06 9.18
C MET A 1 -14.71 -0.20 9.51
N THR A 2 -15.76 -0.55 8.74
CA THR A 2 -16.49 -1.84 8.90
C THR A 2 -16.85 -2.45 7.55
N LYS A 3 -16.96 -3.79 7.46
CA LYS A 3 -17.29 -4.49 6.19
C LYS A 3 -18.56 -3.95 5.50
N ASN A 4 -19.59 -3.63 6.27
CA ASN A 4 -20.84 -3.06 5.75
C ASN A 4 -20.68 -1.65 5.18
N LYS A 5 -19.69 -0.89 5.68
CA LYS A 5 -19.40 0.48 5.23
C LYS A 5 -18.55 0.46 3.96
N ILE A 6 -17.53 -0.40 3.88
CA ILE A 6 -16.72 -0.61 2.65
C ILE A 6 -17.63 -0.96 1.47
N ASN A 7 -18.52 -1.95 1.65
CA ASN A 7 -19.46 -2.37 0.60
C ASN A 7 -20.42 -1.26 0.14
N LYS A 8 -20.65 -0.22 0.95
CA LYS A 8 -21.51 0.93 0.61
C LYS A 8 -20.74 2.06 -0.08
N LEU A 9 -19.49 2.29 0.30
CA LEU A 9 -18.64 3.36 -0.25
C LEU A 9 -18.07 2.98 -1.61
N GLY A 10 -17.83 1.69 -1.86
CA GLY A 10 -17.05 1.26 -3.02
C GLY A 10 -15.55 1.32 -2.73
N PHE A 11 -14.73 0.80 -3.66
CA PHE A 11 -13.31 0.58 -3.44
C PHE A 11 -12.53 1.88 -3.16
N ASP A 12 -12.55 2.84 -4.08
CA ASP A 12 -11.74 4.06 -3.98
C ASP A 12 -12.08 4.92 -2.76
N ASP A 13 -13.37 5.07 -2.45
CA ASP A 13 -13.81 5.85 -1.30
C ASP A 13 -13.50 5.13 0.02
N ALA A 14 -13.55 3.80 0.04
CA ALA A 14 -13.16 3.02 1.21
C ALA A 14 -11.65 3.06 1.45
N VAL A 15 -10.83 3.01 0.39
CA VAL A 15 -9.37 3.15 0.46
C VAL A 15 -8.99 4.47 1.12
N LYS A 16 -9.56 5.59 0.66
CA LYS A 16 -9.27 6.92 1.22
C LYS A 16 -9.65 7.01 2.70
N GLU A 17 -10.83 6.51 3.07
CA GLU A 17 -11.25 6.55 4.47
C GLU A 17 -10.39 5.64 5.35
N MET A 18 -9.95 4.48 4.85
CA MET A 18 -9.02 3.61 5.58
C MET A 18 -7.63 4.22 5.71
N GLU A 19 -7.14 4.92 4.68
CA GLU A 19 -5.90 5.69 4.76
C GLU A 19 -6.02 6.80 5.84
N GLU A 20 -7.12 7.56 5.87
CA GLU A 20 -7.39 8.58 6.90
C GLU A 20 -7.50 8.00 8.32
N GLU A 21 -8.03 6.79 8.46
CA GLU A 21 -8.11 6.07 9.73
C GLU A 21 -6.76 5.46 10.17
N GLY A 22 -5.72 5.55 9.33
CA GLY A 22 -4.36 5.11 9.65
C GLY A 22 -4.09 3.63 9.41
N TYR A 23 -4.87 2.97 8.53
CA TYR A 23 -4.52 1.63 8.05
C TYR A 23 -3.26 1.68 7.19
N SER A 24 -2.55 0.56 7.10
CA SER A 24 -1.31 0.39 6.32
C SER A 24 -1.57 0.37 4.82
N ILE A 25 -2.26 1.37 4.29
CA ILE A 25 -2.54 1.57 2.88
C ILE A 25 -1.62 2.67 2.38
N THR A 26 -1.03 2.48 1.21
CA THR A 26 -0.12 3.45 0.60
C THR A 26 -0.36 3.51 -0.89
N SER A 27 -0.30 4.73 -1.44
CA SER A 27 -0.42 4.95 -2.88
C SER A 27 0.83 4.48 -3.64
N TYR A 28 0.65 4.14 -4.91
CA TYR A 28 1.76 3.84 -5.81
C TYR A 28 2.84 4.93 -5.85
N ASP A 29 2.42 6.20 -5.88
CA ASP A 29 3.36 7.33 -5.91
C ASP A 29 4.15 7.44 -4.60
N SER A 30 3.48 7.26 -3.45
CA SER A 30 4.16 7.24 -2.15
C SER A 30 5.18 6.10 -2.03
N LEU A 31 4.88 4.91 -2.57
CA LEU A 31 5.85 3.80 -2.61
C LEU A 31 7.04 4.09 -3.52
N LYS A 32 6.83 4.77 -4.65
CA LYS A 32 7.92 5.21 -5.52
C LYS A 32 8.82 6.22 -4.82
N ASP A 33 8.23 7.23 -4.20
CA ASP A 33 8.96 8.26 -3.48
C ASP A 33 9.79 7.62 -2.35
N PHE A 34 9.18 6.68 -1.61
CA PHE A 34 9.90 5.90 -0.61
C PHE A 34 11.05 5.08 -1.20
N ALA A 35 10.86 4.43 -2.36
CA ALA A 35 11.94 3.69 -3.03
C ALA A 35 13.08 4.62 -3.46
N ILE A 36 12.77 5.83 -3.95
CA ILE A 36 13.76 6.86 -4.31
C ILE A 36 14.55 7.30 -3.06
N ASP A 37 13.87 7.54 -1.94
CA ASP A 37 14.52 7.87 -0.67
C ASP A 37 15.49 6.76 -0.24
N LYS A 38 15.09 5.48 -0.39
CA LYS A 38 15.99 4.35 -0.09
C LYS A 38 17.17 4.23 -1.05
N ILE A 39 17.03 4.65 -2.30
CA ILE A 39 18.18 4.77 -3.21
C ILE A 39 19.13 5.86 -2.72
N ASN A 40 18.61 7.02 -2.33
CA ASN A 40 19.43 8.13 -1.82
C ASN A 40 20.16 7.78 -0.52
N ASP A 41 19.57 6.93 0.32
CA ASP A 41 20.15 6.40 1.57
C ASP A 41 21.13 5.22 1.34
N ASP A 42 21.43 4.85 0.09
CA ASP A 42 22.21 3.66 -0.30
C ASP A 42 21.62 2.31 0.20
N ASN A 43 20.35 2.31 0.60
CA ASN A 43 19.59 1.12 0.97
C ASN A 43 18.95 0.47 -0.26
N LEU A 44 19.81 0.05 -1.19
CA LEU A 44 19.40 -0.50 -2.49
C LEU A 44 18.57 -1.78 -2.36
N PHE A 45 18.79 -2.56 -1.30
CA PHE A 45 18.04 -3.78 -1.05
C PHE A 45 16.53 -3.50 -0.91
N VAL A 46 16.17 -2.53 -0.06
CA VAL A 46 14.76 -2.15 0.15
C VAL A 46 14.21 -1.48 -1.11
N ALA A 47 14.97 -0.60 -1.76
CA ALA A 47 14.51 0.04 -2.99
C ALA A 47 14.17 -0.97 -4.08
N ILE A 48 15.04 -1.96 -4.33
CA ILE A 48 14.81 -3.02 -5.31
C ILE A 48 13.58 -3.86 -4.92
N HIS A 49 13.43 -4.17 -3.63
CA HIS A 49 12.29 -4.94 -3.13
C HIS A 49 10.96 -4.25 -3.42
N ILE A 50 10.84 -2.95 -3.11
CA ILE A 50 9.65 -2.16 -3.39
C ILE A 50 9.39 -2.04 -4.90
N LEU A 51 10.41 -1.69 -5.68
CA LEU A 51 10.27 -1.50 -7.12
C LEU A 51 9.88 -2.79 -7.85
N LYS A 52 10.36 -3.95 -7.40
CA LYS A 52 9.92 -5.24 -7.94
C LYS A 52 8.45 -5.50 -7.65
N ALA A 53 8.03 -5.33 -6.39
CA ALA A 53 6.65 -5.58 -5.97
C ALA A 53 5.64 -4.76 -6.80
N ILE A 54 5.85 -3.45 -6.89
CA ILE A 54 4.93 -2.55 -7.62
C ILE A 54 5.01 -2.72 -9.15
N ASN A 55 6.06 -3.37 -9.67
CA ASN A 55 6.19 -3.68 -11.10
C ASN A 55 5.55 -5.02 -11.46
N GLU A 56 5.62 -6.01 -10.56
CA GLU A 56 5.01 -7.33 -10.76
C GLU A 56 3.49 -7.28 -10.65
N GLU A 57 2.96 -6.56 -9.66
CA GLU A 57 1.51 -6.37 -9.45
C GLU A 57 1.17 -4.89 -9.45
N GLN A 58 0.83 -4.35 -10.62
CA GLN A 58 0.46 -2.94 -10.75
C GLN A 58 -0.93 -2.66 -10.17
N SER A 59 -0.96 -1.79 -9.16
CA SER A 59 -2.16 -1.16 -8.62
C SER A 59 -1.89 0.30 -8.26
N ASP A 60 -2.96 1.08 -8.10
CA ASP A 60 -2.94 2.44 -7.57
C ASP A 60 -2.68 2.46 -6.06
N TYR A 61 -3.04 1.38 -5.35
CA TYR A 61 -2.92 1.27 -3.90
C TYR A 61 -2.35 -0.09 -3.47
N TYR A 62 -1.61 -0.08 -2.37
CA TYR A 62 -0.97 -1.25 -1.79
C TYR A 62 -1.18 -1.30 -0.28
N CYS A 63 -1.31 -2.50 0.25
CA CYS A 63 -1.19 -2.75 1.68
C CYS A 63 0.30 -2.84 2.02
N TYR A 64 0.84 -1.80 2.64
CA TYR A 64 2.24 -1.73 3.04
C TYR A 64 2.45 -0.72 4.17
N ASP A 65 3.15 -1.13 5.23
CA ASP A 65 3.63 -0.24 6.29
C ASP A 65 5.12 0.07 6.11
N TYR A 66 5.42 1.24 5.56
CA TYR A 66 6.80 1.70 5.36
C TYR A 66 7.44 2.29 6.63
N SER A 67 6.68 2.49 7.72
CA SER A 67 7.15 3.17 8.94
C SER A 67 8.11 2.33 9.79
N MET A 68 8.01 1.01 9.72
CA MET A 68 8.81 0.06 10.51
C MET A 68 10.00 -0.55 9.76
N GLY A 69 10.30 -0.09 8.53
CA GLY A 69 11.37 -0.65 7.72
C GLY A 69 11.17 -2.15 7.41
N ALA A 70 9.91 -2.57 7.31
CA ALA A 70 9.54 -3.97 7.29
C ALA A 70 9.98 -4.68 6.00
N LEU A 71 10.40 -5.93 6.14
CA LEU A 71 10.73 -6.85 5.04
C LEU A 71 9.47 -7.36 4.29
N GLU A 72 8.30 -6.79 4.58
CA GLU A 72 7.06 -7.22 3.94
C GLU A 72 7.02 -6.76 2.48
N THR A 73 6.29 -7.50 1.65
CA THR A 73 6.16 -7.14 0.23
C THR A 73 4.89 -6.33 0.07
N PRO A 74 4.94 -5.14 -0.56
CA PRO A 74 3.73 -4.41 -0.91
C PRO A 74 2.75 -5.32 -1.64
N ARG A 75 1.56 -5.52 -1.05
CA ARG A 75 0.48 -6.31 -1.67
C ARG A 75 -0.44 -5.37 -2.41
N ALA A 76 -0.64 -5.59 -3.71
CA ALA A 76 -1.59 -4.80 -4.49
C ALA A 76 -3.01 -4.93 -3.95
N LEU A 77 -3.72 -3.80 -3.85
CA LEU A 77 -5.12 -3.75 -3.49
C LEU A 77 -5.92 -3.43 -4.74
N SER A 78 -6.88 -4.28 -5.10
CA SER A 78 -7.71 -4.04 -6.30
C SER A 78 -9.19 -4.34 -6.08
N THR A 79 -9.53 -4.99 -4.96
CA THR A 79 -10.90 -5.42 -4.67
C THR A 79 -11.35 -5.02 -3.26
N ILE A 80 -12.67 -4.97 -3.08
CA ILE A 80 -13.28 -4.76 -1.76
C ILE A 80 -12.88 -5.87 -0.79
N ASP A 81 -12.71 -7.11 -1.28
CA ASP A 81 -12.28 -8.22 -0.44
C ASP A 81 -10.86 -8.00 0.11
N ASP A 82 -9.96 -7.42 -0.68
CA ASP A 82 -8.63 -7.03 -0.19
C ASP A 82 -8.72 -6.00 0.96
N LEU A 83 -9.64 -5.04 0.87
CA LEU A 83 -9.87 -4.07 1.95
C LEU A 83 -10.47 -4.71 3.19
N ILE A 84 -11.29 -5.75 3.00
CA ILE A 84 -11.87 -6.52 4.09
C ILE A 84 -10.82 -7.39 4.79
N ASP A 85 -9.79 -7.86 4.09
CA ASP A 85 -8.66 -8.60 4.66
C ASP A 85 -7.76 -7.72 5.57
N ILE A 86 -7.77 -6.40 5.35
CA ILE A 86 -6.98 -5.42 6.11
C ILE A 86 -7.66 -5.00 7.44
N LEU A 87 -8.98 -5.21 7.55
CA LEU A 87 -9.80 -4.91 8.74
C LEU A 87 -9.47 -5.78 9.95
#